data_AF-A0A5C3PDB0-F1
#
_entry.id   AF-A0A5C3PDB0-F1
#
_cell.length_a   1.000
_cell.length_b   1.000
_cell.length_c   1.000
_cell.angle_alpha   90.00
_cell.angle_beta   90.00
_cell.angle_gamma   90.00
#
_symmetry.space_group_name_H-M   'P 1'
#
loop_
_entity.id
_entity.type
_entity.pdbx_description
1 polymer ?
#
loop_
_entity_poly.entity_id
_entity_poly.type
_entity_poly.pdbx_seq_one_letter_code
_entity_poly.pdbx_strand_id
1 'polypeptide(L)'
;MASTNPSSGESDNPLPLKVVTTLWRSFSQWREGQDRSTAERKEPQTVPSQAQAKIEDTTFKWERLWPVPLYGVAFLVHKGLRVRYPRTWRRLTPFKLPEIYGAGALGHAAYIEGNRLSLKTAQDPNTNLIERFAEAVKISLWERPEFHDPEFRSRAALLPYYAVRADDSPIPILHPGTYGYTTWMTAMFWSDPVALSLSSVLMLPWCKAVGMSLHDTKILVMFMSQRLANPEFYRAPISFGSVSFCALLIFLSEWDRSAWRRGTRLLVNGVQRAFFYSIGIRWLGGYYRHYASIWDLEDLPKAAAVAMRAQATVFE
;
A
#
# COMPACT_ATOMS: atom_id res chain seq x y z
N MET A 1 -66.16 31.98 -3.30
CA MET A 1 -65.40 30.77 -2.93
C MET A 1 -64.77 30.23 -4.20
N ALA A 2 -63.47 30.49 -4.41
CA ALA A 2 -62.71 30.00 -5.55
C ALA A 2 -61.52 29.20 -5.01
N SER A 3 -61.48 27.92 -5.35
CA SER A 3 -60.43 26.97 -5.00
C SER A 3 -59.36 27.03 -6.09
N THR A 4 -58.13 27.40 -5.72
CA THR A 4 -56.95 27.33 -6.61
C THR A 4 -56.04 26.22 -6.12
N ASN A 5 -56.01 25.12 -6.87
CA ASN A 5 -55.01 24.06 -6.74
C ASN A 5 -53.61 24.62 -7.09
N PRO A 6 -52.57 24.39 -6.27
CA PRO A 6 -51.21 24.67 -6.69
C PRO A 6 -50.71 23.57 -7.60
N SER A 7 -50.29 23.95 -8.81
CA SER A 7 -49.63 23.10 -9.79
C SER A 7 -48.34 22.51 -9.20
N SER A 8 -48.22 21.19 -9.28
CA SER A 8 -46.99 20.45 -9.07
C SER A 8 -45.93 20.90 -10.08
N GLY A 9 -45.00 21.74 -9.63
CA GLY A 9 -43.78 22.06 -10.35
C GLY A 9 -42.86 20.85 -10.36
N GLU A 10 -43.03 20.01 -11.38
CA GLU A 10 -42.15 18.90 -11.72
C GLU A 10 -40.77 19.50 -12.05
N SER A 11 -39.83 19.39 -11.11
CA SER A 11 -38.48 19.94 -11.31
C SER A 11 -37.69 19.01 -12.22
N ASP A 12 -37.77 19.24 -13.53
CA ASP A 12 -36.89 18.67 -14.53
C ASP A 12 -35.44 19.12 -14.27
N ASN A 13 -34.67 18.29 -13.58
CA ASN A 13 -33.21 18.41 -13.54
C ASN A 13 -32.54 17.02 -13.46
N PRO A 14 -32.52 16.24 -14.56
CA PRO A 14 -31.87 14.92 -14.61
C PRO A 14 -30.34 14.99 -14.83
N LEU A 15 -29.76 16.19 -14.96
CA LEU A 15 -28.37 16.40 -15.37
C LEU A 15 -27.30 15.75 -14.46
N PRO A 16 -27.38 15.79 -13.11
CA PRO A 16 -26.33 15.19 -12.30
C PRO A 16 -26.36 13.65 -12.32
N LEU A 17 -27.53 13.03 -12.45
CA LEU A 17 -27.65 11.57 -12.51
C LEU A 17 -27.16 11.00 -13.85
N LYS A 18 -27.42 11.70 -14.97
CA LYS A 18 -26.90 11.28 -16.30
C LYS A 18 -25.37 11.33 -16.36
N VAL A 19 -24.74 12.35 -15.78
CA VAL A 19 -23.26 12.43 -15.75
C VAL A 19 -22.66 11.33 -14.87
N VAL A 20 -23.23 11.10 -13.68
CA VAL A 20 -22.76 10.04 -12.77
C VAL A 20 -22.94 8.65 -13.37
N THR A 21 -24.09 8.36 -13.99
CA THR A 21 -24.34 7.06 -14.63
C THR A 21 -23.48 6.82 -15.86
N THR A 22 -23.16 7.87 -16.63
CA THR A 22 -22.26 7.77 -17.79
C THR A 22 -20.83 7.48 -17.32
N LEU A 23 -20.33 8.21 -16.32
CA LEU A 23 -19.01 7.95 -15.73
C LEU A 23 -18.91 6.55 -15.09
N TRP A 24 -19.97 6.09 -14.43
CA TRP A 24 -20.03 4.75 -13.83
C TRP A 24 -19.99 3.63 -14.89
N ARG A 25 -20.73 3.78 -16.00
CA ARG A 25 -20.70 2.82 -17.12
C ARG A 25 -19.32 2.74 -17.77
N SER A 26 -18.68 3.88 -18.05
CA SER A 26 -17.32 3.91 -18.59
C SER A 26 -16.31 3.24 -17.65
N PHE A 27 -16.47 3.42 -16.33
CA PHE A 27 -15.61 2.79 -15.34
C PHE A 27 -15.81 1.27 -15.26
N SER A 28 -17.05 0.79 -15.36
CA SER A 28 -17.38 -0.64 -15.31
C SER A 28 -16.84 -1.40 -16.52
N GLN A 29 -16.98 -0.80 -17.72
CA GLN A 29 -16.44 -1.36 -18.97
C GLN A 29 -14.91 -1.43 -18.97
N TRP A 30 -14.24 -0.44 -18.38
CA TRP A 30 -12.78 -0.46 -18.25
C TRP A 30 -12.29 -1.60 -17.33
N ARG A 31 -12.99 -1.84 -16.22
CA ARG A 31 -12.67 -2.93 -15.27
C ARG A 31 -12.81 -4.32 -15.91
N GLU A 32 -13.91 -4.54 -16.62
CA GLU A 32 -14.15 -5.79 -17.36
C GLU A 32 -13.09 -6.03 -18.47
N GLY A 33 -12.52 -4.96 -19.03
CA GLY A 33 -11.41 -5.05 -19.99
C GLY A 33 -10.09 -5.52 -19.37
N GLN A 34 -9.77 -5.09 -18.15
CA GLN A 34 -8.57 -5.56 -17.45
C GLN A 34 -8.69 -7.02 -17.01
N ASP A 35 -9.84 -7.44 -16.46
CA ASP A 35 -10.04 -8.81 -15.96
C ASP A 35 -10.04 -9.86 -17.09
N ARG A 36 -10.40 -9.48 -18.32
CA ARG A 36 -10.27 -10.35 -19.50
C ARG A 36 -8.81 -10.53 -19.95
N SER A 37 -7.96 -9.52 -19.77
CA SER A 37 -6.55 -9.59 -20.15
C SER A 37 -5.72 -10.52 -19.25
N THR A 38 -6.17 -10.73 -18.01
CA THR A 38 -5.53 -11.65 -17.05
C THR A 38 -6.04 -13.09 -17.16
N ALA A 39 -7.23 -13.33 -17.72
CA ALA A 39 -7.82 -14.66 -17.85
C ALA A 39 -7.30 -15.48 -19.05
N GLU A 40 -6.69 -14.84 -20.07
CA GLU A 40 -6.13 -15.51 -21.25
C GLU A 40 -4.62 -15.81 -21.14
N ARG A 41 -4.14 -16.16 -19.94
CA ARG A 41 -2.77 -16.66 -19.78
C ARG A 41 -2.69 -18.13 -20.20
N LYS A 42 -2.68 -18.39 -21.52
CA LYS A 42 -2.28 -19.70 -22.08
C LYS A 42 -0.88 -20.06 -21.59
N GLU A 43 -0.68 -21.33 -21.25
CA GLU A 43 0.60 -21.89 -20.81
C GLU A 43 1.74 -21.52 -21.80
N PRO A 44 2.95 -21.22 -21.31
CA PRO A 44 4.04 -20.80 -22.17
C PRO A 44 4.59 -22.00 -22.97
N GLN A 45 4.34 -22.02 -24.26
CA GLN A 45 5.15 -22.78 -25.21
C GLN A 45 6.57 -22.19 -25.24
N THR A 46 7.54 -23.01 -24.86
CA THR A 46 8.96 -22.71 -24.85
C THR A 46 9.52 -22.62 -26.28
N VAL A 47 9.61 -21.39 -26.81
CA VAL A 47 10.44 -21.06 -27.98
C VAL A 47 11.63 -20.21 -27.50
N PRO A 48 12.88 -20.71 -27.52
CA PRO A 48 14.03 -20.05 -26.89
C PRO A 48 14.60 -18.79 -27.61
N SER A 49 13.88 -18.17 -28.55
CA SER A 49 14.45 -17.13 -29.43
C SER A 49 13.81 -15.74 -29.31
N GLN A 50 12.94 -15.49 -28.33
CA GLN A 50 12.30 -14.18 -28.09
C GLN A 50 12.64 -13.56 -26.72
N ALA A 51 13.81 -13.87 -26.14
CA ALA A 51 14.24 -13.26 -24.88
C ALA A 51 14.56 -11.75 -24.97
N GLN A 52 14.48 -11.17 -26.17
CA GLN A 52 14.39 -9.72 -26.39
C GLN A 52 12.96 -9.32 -26.78
N ALA A 53 11.94 -9.96 -26.19
CA ALA A 53 10.59 -9.45 -26.18
C ALA A 53 10.64 -8.06 -25.56
N LYS A 54 10.74 -7.08 -26.45
CA LYS A 54 10.58 -5.63 -26.31
C LYS A 54 10.33 -5.28 -24.85
N ILE A 55 11.39 -4.88 -24.14
CA ILE A 55 11.29 -4.23 -22.82
C ILE A 55 10.22 -3.17 -22.99
N GLU A 56 9.01 -3.51 -22.55
CA GLU A 56 7.84 -2.72 -22.83
C GLU A 56 8.07 -1.44 -22.07
N ASP A 57 8.26 -0.35 -22.82
CA ASP A 57 8.83 0.91 -22.37
C ASP A 57 8.28 1.26 -20.98
N THR A 58 9.06 0.93 -19.93
CA THR A 58 8.69 1.12 -18.52
C THR A 58 8.79 2.59 -18.15
N THR A 59 9.03 3.46 -19.13
CA THR A 59 8.96 4.90 -19.00
C THR A 59 7.57 5.31 -18.53
N PHE A 60 7.58 6.27 -17.62
CA PHE A 60 6.36 6.85 -17.08
C PHE A 60 5.56 7.52 -18.20
N LYS A 61 4.30 7.11 -18.37
CA LYS A 61 3.37 7.72 -19.33
C LYS A 61 2.32 8.52 -18.59
N TRP A 62 2.28 9.82 -18.83
CA TRP A 62 1.27 10.73 -18.27
C TRP A 62 -0.15 10.27 -18.54
N GLU A 63 -0.38 9.59 -19.66
CA GLU A 63 -1.65 8.97 -20.02
C GLU A 63 -2.18 8.07 -18.92
N ARG A 64 -1.34 7.34 -18.18
CA ARG A 64 -1.79 6.44 -17.10
C ARG A 64 -2.38 7.21 -15.92
N LEU A 65 -1.98 8.47 -15.71
CA LEU A 65 -2.51 9.34 -14.65
C LEU A 65 -3.83 10.03 -15.00
N TRP A 66 -4.43 9.76 -16.16
CA TRP A 66 -5.72 10.35 -16.56
C TRP A 66 -6.86 10.20 -15.51
N PRO A 67 -6.90 9.17 -14.64
CA PRO A 67 -7.92 9.09 -13.58
C PRO A 67 -7.69 10.09 -12.45
N VAL A 68 -6.47 10.60 -12.26
CA VAL A 68 -6.13 11.53 -11.16
C VAL A 68 -6.94 12.84 -11.25
N PRO A 69 -7.04 13.51 -12.43
CA PRO A 69 -7.95 14.64 -12.62
C PRO A 69 -9.41 14.37 -12.23
N LEU A 70 -9.92 13.13 -12.32
CA LEU A 70 -11.31 12.81 -11.96
C LEU A 70 -11.57 13.03 -10.46
N TYR A 71 -10.57 12.90 -9.59
CA TYR A 71 -10.71 13.25 -8.17
C TYR A 71 -10.95 14.76 -7.99
N GLY A 72 -10.34 15.59 -8.84
CA GLY A 72 -10.58 17.03 -8.88
C GLY A 72 -12.00 17.37 -9.34
N VAL A 73 -12.49 16.69 -10.39
CA VAL A 73 -13.88 16.83 -10.85
C VAL A 73 -14.86 16.39 -9.76
N ALA A 74 -14.63 15.24 -9.14
CA ALA A 74 -15.46 14.73 -8.04
C ALA A 74 -15.47 15.68 -6.83
N PHE A 75 -14.32 16.30 -6.51
CA PHE A 75 -14.22 17.35 -5.51
C PHE A 75 -15.11 18.55 -5.85
N LEU A 76 -15.07 19.05 -7.09
CA LEU A 76 -15.88 20.20 -7.52
C LEU A 76 -17.38 19.88 -7.46
N VAL A 77 -17.79 18.69 -7.91
CA VAL A 77 -19.18 18.22 -7.83
C VAL A 77 -19.63 18.14 -6.37
N HIS A 78 -18.84 17.52 -5.48
CA HIS A 78 -19.16 17.41 -4.06
C HIS A 78 -19.23 18.80 -3.40
N LYS A 79 -18.30 19.71 -3.73
CA LYS A 79 -18.34 21.10 -3.26
C LYS A 79 -19.64 21.80 -3.70
N GLY A 80 -20.03 21.66 -4.96
CA GLY A 80 -21.29 22.21 -5.48
C GLY A 80 -22.53 21.64 -4.78
N LEU A 81 -22.57 20.33 -4.55
CA LEU A 81 -23.64 19.66 -3.81
C LEU A 81 -23.75 20.16 -2.37
N ARG A 82 -22.63 20.42 -1.68
CA ARG A 82 -22.65 20.99 -0.32
C ARG A 82 -23.19 22.42 -0.27
N VAL A 83 -22.88 23.23 -1.28
CA VAL A 83 -23.41 24.61 -1.38
C VAL A 83 -24.91 24.56 -1.63
N ARG A 84 -25.38 23.68 -2.51
CA ARG A 84 -26.80 23.57 -2.89
C ARG A 84 -27.67 22.88 -1.83
N TYR A 85 -27.12 21.90 -1.11
CA TYR A 85 -27.85 21.05 -0.16
C TYR A 85 -27.14 20.94 1.20
N PRO A 86 -26.96 22.06 1.93
CA PRO A 86 -26.14 22.09 3.15
C PRO A 86 -26.70 21.23 4.29
N ARG A 87 -28.02 21.01 4.35
CA ARG A 87 -28.66 20.21 5.39
C ARG A 87 -28.49 18.70 5.16
N THR A 88 -28.47 18.26 3.91
CA THR A 88 -28.37 16.86 3.50
C THR A 88 -26.91 16.41 3.42
N TRP A 89 -26.03 17.25 2.88
CA TRP A 89 -24.60 16.94 2.70
C TRP A 89 -23.74 17.55 3.81
N ARG A 90 -24.05 17.18 5.05
CA ARG A 90 -23.26 17.60 6.21
C ARG A 90 -21.88 16.96 6.21
N ARG A 91 -20.92 17.58 6.90
CA ARG A 91 -19.60 16.98 7.12
C ARG A 91 -19.73 15.77 8.03
N LEU A 92 -19.52 14.58 7.47
CA LEU A 92 -19.45 13.33 8.22
C LEU A 92 -18.09 13.12 8.87
N THR A 93 -17.07 13.83 8.40
CA THR A 93 -15.69 13.67 8.85
C THR A 93 -15.04 15.04 9.14
N PRO A 94 -14.01 15.07 10.00
CA PRO A 94 -13.22 16.28 10.30
C PRO A 94 -12.36 16.76 9.11
N PHE A 95 -12.31 15.98 8.04
CA PHE A 95 -11.47 16.24 6.87
C PHE A 95 -12.10 17.28 5.96
N LYS A 96 -11.24 18.17 5.44
CA LYS A 96 -11.64 19.05 4.34
C LYS A 96 -11.80 18.20 3.08
N LEU A 97 -12.74 18.57 2.21
CA LEU A 97 -12.93 17.86 0.94
C LEU A 97 -11.62 17.71 0.13
N PRO A 98 -10.79 18.76 -0.02
CA PRO A 98 -9.51 18.61 -0.70
C PRO A 98 -8.57 17.58 -0.06
N GLU A 99 -8.62 17.39 1.27
CA GLU A 99 -7.78 16.39 1.95
C GLU A 99 -8.22 14.96 1.57
N ILE A 100 -9.52 14.70 1.52
CA ILE A 100 -10.08 13.38 1.16
C ILE A 100 -9.76 13.05 -0.30
N TYR A 101 -10.11 13.96 -1.22
CA TYR A 101 -9.91 13.74 -2.66
C TYR A 101 -8.42 13.77 -3.04
N GLY A 102 -7.63 14.64 -2.40
CA GLY A 102 -6.19 14.70 -2.59
C GLY A 102 -5.48 13.44 -2.12
N ALA A 103 -5.86 12.89 -0.95
CA ALA A 103 -5.34 11.61 -0.50
C ALA A 103 -5.69 10.48 -1.47
N GLY A 104 -6.94 10.42 -1.95
CA GLY A 104 -7.36 9.45 -2.96
C GLY A 104 -6.58 9.57 -4.28
N ALA A 105 -6.37 10.79 -4.76
CA ALA A 105 -5.59 11.10 -5.96
C ALA A 105 -4.12 10.65 -5.82
N LEU A 106 -3.48 11.01 -4.70
CA LEU A 106 -2.11 10.57 -4.40
C LEU A 106 -2.00 9.05 -4.31
N GLY A 107 -2.99 8.40 -3.72
CA GLY A 107 -3.01 6.96 -3.61
C GLY A 107 -3.18 6.23 -4.93
N HIS A 108 -4.03 6.76 -5.81
CA HIS A 108 -4.16 6.24 -7.16
C HIS A 108 -2.85 6.41 -7.94
N ALA A 109 -2.21 7.58 -7.84
CA ALA A 109 -0.91 7.82 -8.48
C ALA A 109 0.18 6.87 -7.97
N ALA A 110 0.27 6.68 -6.64
CA ALA A 110 1.18 5.72 -6.02
C ALA A 110 0.89 4.29 -6.50
N TYR A 111 -0.37 3.90 -6.62
CA TYR A 111 -0.76 2.59 -7.14
C TYR A 111 -0.29 2.35 -8.58
N ILE A 112 -0.53 3.30 -9.47
CA ILE A 112 -0.07 3.24 -10.87
C ILE A 112 1.45 3.09 -10.95
N GLU A 113 2.16 3.86 -10.14
CA GLU A 113 3.63 3.82 -10.10
C GLU A 113 4.14 2.53 -9.48
N GLY A 114 3.47 2.01 -8.45
CA GLY A 114 3.74 0.68 -7.90
C GLY A 114 3.61 -0.41 -8.96
N ASN A 115 2.58 -0.37 -9.82
CA ASN A 115 2.40 -1.36 -10.89
C ASN A 115 3.54 -1.30 -11.90
N ARG A 116 3.96 -0.07 -12.26
CA ARG A 116 5.11 0.14 -13.15
C ARG A 116 6.39 -0.43 -12.55
N LEU A 117 6.65 -0.15 -11.27
CA LEU A 117 7.85 -0.64 -10.58
C LEU A 117 7.83 -2.15 -10.38
N SER A 118 6.67 -2.75 -10.10
CA SER A 118 6.50 -4.20 -10.01
C SER A 118 6.80 -4.90 -11.33
N LEU A 119 6.29 -4.37 -12.46
CA LEU A 119 6.65 -4.86 -13.79
C LEU A 119 8.15 -4.72 -14.06
N LYS A 120 8.74 -3.57 -13.69
CA LYS A 120 10.19 -3.35 -13.81
C LYS A 120 10.99 -4.38 -13.00
N THR A 121 10.56 -4.67 -11.77
CA THR A 121 11.17 -5.67 -10.89
C THR A 121 11.06 -7.08 -11.47
N ALA A 122 9.92 -7.44 -12.07
CA ALA A 122 9.75 -8.74 -12.73
C ALA A 122 10.62 -8.90 -13.99
N GLN A 123 10.95 -7.79 -14.67
CA GLN A 123 11.77 -7.78 -15.88
C GLN A 123 13.28 -7.81 -15.60
N ASP A 124 13.73 -7.18 -14.51
CA ASP A 124 15.15 -7.14 -14.16
C ASP A 124 15.59 -8.47 -13.51
N PRO A 125 16.67 -9.11 -13.99
CA PRO A 125 17.05 -10.45 -13.54
C PRO A 125 17.43 -10.49 -12.05
N ASN A 126 18.10 -9.47 -11.52
CA ASN A 126 18.57 -9.47 -10.14
C ASN A 126 17.40 -9.30 -9.15
N THR A 127 16.55 -8.31 -9.40
CA THR A 127 15.39 -8.02 -8.55
C THR A 127 14.31 -9.11 -8.65
N ASN A 128 14.09 -9.68 -9.85
CA ASN A 128 13.19 -10.83 -10.03
C ASN A 128 13.68 -12.07 -9.27
N LEU A 129 15.00 -12.33 -9.21
CA LEU A 129 15.53 -13.42 -8.39
C LEU A 129 15.21 -13.24 -6.90
N ILE A 130 15.39 -12.02 -6.38
CA ILE A 130 15.03 -11.69 -4.99
C ILE A 130 13.52 -11.89 -4.76
N GLU A 131 12.68 -11.40 -5.68
CA GLU A 131 11.22 -11.56 -5.57
C GLU A 131 10.77 -13.03 -5.62
N ARG A 132 11.35 -13.84 -6.52
CA ARG A 132 11.06 -15.28 -6.62
C ARG A 132 11.48 -16.03 -5.37
N PHE A 133 12.65 -15.70 -4.82
CA PHE A 133 13.11 -16.30 -3.58
C PHE A 133 12.17 -15.93 -2.41
N ALA A 134 11.73 -14.67 -2.31
CA ALA A 134 10.74 -14.26 -1.32
C ALA A 134 9.44 -15.05 -1.44
N GLU A 135 8.94 -15.26 -2.67
CA GLU A 135 7.73 -16.06 -2.90
C GLU A 135 7.94 -17.54 -2.54
N ALA A 136 9.10 -18.11 -2.84
CA ALA A 136 9.43 -19.48 -2.47
C ALA A 136 9.45 -19.67 -0.94
N VAL A 137 10.12 -18.78 -0.21
CA VAL A 137 10.13 -18.78 1.26
C VAL A 137 8.72 -18.62 1.81
N LYS A 138 7.89 -17.79 1.18
CA LYS A 138 6.50 -17.59 1.61
C LYS A 138 5.73 -18.92 1.57
N ILE A 139 5.70 -19.56 0.39
CA ILE A 139 4.95 -20.79 0.16
C ILE A 139 5.50 -21.92 1.05
N SER A 140 6.81 -22.02 1.18
CA SER A 140 7.44 -23.17 1.85
C SER A 140 7.57 -23.05 3.37
N LEU A 141 7.67 -21.82 3.90
CA LEU A 141 7.87 -21.56 5.34
C LEU A 141 6.75 -20.71 5.93
N TRP A 142 6.49 -19.52 5.37
CA TRP A 142 5.59 -18.54 5.98
C TRP A 142 4.15 -19.03 6.12
N GLU A 143 3.64 -19.73 5.10
CA GLU A 143 2.26 -20.25 5.09
C GLU A 143 2.05 -21.44 6.05
N ARG A 144 3.09 -21.92 6.74
CA ARG A 144 2.94 -22.99 7.73
C ARG A 144 2.16 -22.48 8.95
N PRO A 145 1.25 -23.30 9.53
CA PRO A 145 0.42 -22.90 10.67
C PRO A 145 1.20 -22.39 11.88
N GLU A 146 2.41 -22.92 12.11
CA GLU A 146 3.30 -22.55 13.21
C GLU A 146 3.66 -21.06 13.24
N PHE A 147 3.82 -20.41 12.07
CA PHE A 147 4.12 -18.97 11.97
C PHE A 147 2.88 -18.10 12.21
N HIS A 148 1.69 -18.71 12.26
CA HIS A 148 0.42 -18.04 12.54
C HIS A 148 -0.08 -18.28 13.97
N ASP A 149 0.61 -19.11 14.75
CA ASP A 149 0.32 -19.35 16.17
C ASP A 149 0.45 -18.05 17.01
N PRO A 150 -0.56 -17.65 17.79
CA PRO A 150 -0.52 -16.43 18.59
C PRO A 150 0.63 -16.37 19.60
N GLU A 151 1.02 -17.50 20.20
CA GLU A 151 2.12 -17.53 21.18
C GLU A 151 3.47 -17.33 20.48
N PHE A 152 3.68 -17.99 19.34
CA PHE A 152 4.85 -17.77 18.50
C PHE A 152 4.93 -16.31 18.03
N ARG A 153 3.83 -15.74 17.52
CA ARG A 153 3.76 -14.34 17.07
C ARG A 153 4.04 -13.36 18.20
N SER A 154 3.54 -13.63 19.41
CA SER A 154 3.78 -12.79 20.58
C SER A 154 5.26 -12.79 20.99
N ARG A 155 5.92 -13.95 20.96
CA ARG A 155 7.37 -14.07 21.21
C ARG A 155 8.19 -13.36 20.13
N ALA A 156 7.80 -13.53 18.87
CA ALA A 156 8.47 -12.89 17.73
C ALA A 156 8.30 -11.36 17.72
N ALA A 157 7.16 -10.83 18.17
CA ALA A 157 6.94 -9.39 18.32
C ALA A 157 7.79 -8.74 19.43
N LEU A 158 8.25 -9.54 20.40
CA LEU A 158 9.11 -9.10 21.50
C LEU A 158 10.60 -9.19 21.18
N LEU A 159 10.98 -9.91 20.12
CA LEU A 159 12.35 -9.91 19.62
C LEU A 159 12.66 -8.50 19.09
N PRO A 160 13.70 -7.82 19.59
CA PRO A 160 14.12 -6.56 19.00
C PRO A 160 14.38 -6.82 17.52
N TYR A 161 13.85 -5.97 16.65
CA TYR A 161 13.87 -6.08 15.19
C TYR A 161 15.30 -6.17 14.56
N TYR A 162 16.35 -6.20 15.40
CA TYR A 162 17.77 -6.40 15.09
C TYR A 162 18.54 -7.27 16.11
N ALA A 163 17.87 -8.02 16.99
CA ALA A 163 18.52 -8.84 18.00
C ALA A 163 18.15 -10.32 17.83
N VAL A 164 18.72 -10.97 16.82
CA VAL A 164 19.00 -12.40 16.88
C VAL A 164 20.45 -12.62 16.44
N ARG A 165 21.26 -13.03 17.42
CA ARG A 165 22.72 -13.17 17.44
C ARG A 165 23.24 -14.30 16.55
N ALA A 166 24.44 -14.08 16.00
CA ALA A 166 25.46 -15.14 15.89
C ALA A 166 26.86 -14.65 16.31
N ASP A 167 27.15 -13.34 16.24
CA ASP A 167 28.32 -12.73 16.87
C ASP A 167 27.95 -11.34 17.40
N ASP A 168 28.58 -10.90 18.49
CA ASP A 168 28.31 -9.68 19.28
C ASP A 168 28.53 -8.34 18.52
N SER A 169 27.78 -8.10 17.46
CA SER A 169 27.68 -6.77 16.87
C SER A 169 26.21 -6.45 16.66
N PRO A 170 25.60 -5.62 17.54
CA PRO A 170 24.30 -5.06 17.23
C PRO A 170 24.44 -4.35 15.88
N ILE A 171 23.62 -4.75 14.91
CA ILE A 171 23.47 -4.02 13.65
C ILE A 171 23.22 -2.57 14.04
N PRO A 172 24.03 -1.59 13.57
CA PRO A 172 23.95 -0.22 14.06
C PRO A 172 22.51 0.28 13.93
N ILE A 173 21.90 0.46 15.09
CA ILE A 173 20.58 1.06 15.23
C ILE A 173 20.71 2.44 14.58
N LEU A 174 19.91 2.70 13.54
CA LEU A 174 19.90 4.01 12.91
C LEU A 174 19.65 5.05 14.01
N HIS A 175 20.51 6.07 14.10
CA HIS A 175 20.34 7.09 15.13
C HIS A 175 18.94 7.71 15.01
N PRO A 176 18.15 7.71 16.10
CA PRO A 176 16.89 8.43 16.15
C PRO A 176 17.11 9.88 15.70
N GLY A 177 16.33 10.36 14.74
CA GLY A 177 16.45 11.72 14.18
C GLY A 177 17.16 11.83 12.84
N THR A 178 17.70 10.74 12.28
CA THR A 178 18.18 10.73 10.89
C THR A 178 17.03 10.50 9.90
N TYR A 179 17.12 11.06 8.69
CA TYR A 179 16.16 10.80 7.60
C TYR A 179 16.07 9.30 7.26
N GLY A 180 17.18 8.58 7.39
CA GLY A 180 17.22 7.12 7.25
C GLY A 180 16.40 6.41 8.33
N TYR A 181 16.45 6.86 9.59
CA TYR A 181 15.66 6.29 10.69
C TYR A 181 14.15 6.48 10.47
N THR A 182 13.70 7.67 10.12
CA THR A 182 12.27 7.93 9.90
C THR A 182 11.75 7.14 8.71
N THR A 183 12.50 7.12 7.61
CA THR A 183 12.16 6.33 6.42
C THR A 183 12.08 4.83 6.75
N TRP A 184 13.04 4.32 7.51
CA TRP A 184 13.07 2.93 7.96
C TRP A 184 11.90 2.60 8.90
N MET A 185 11.64 3.44 9.90
CA MET A 185 10.51 3.28 10.82
C MET A 185 9.17 3.33 10.09
N THR A 186 9.03 4.22 9.10
CA THR A 186 7.82 4.23 8.27
C THR A 186 7.69 2.98 7.44
N ALA A 187 8.81 2.42 6.96
CA ALA A 187 8.81 1.22 6.16
C ALA A 187 8.48 -0.04 6.96
N MET A 188 8.84 -0.06 8.25
CA MET A 188 8.44 -1.08 9.21
C MET A 188 6.93 -1.16 9.42
N PHE A 189 6.17 -0.11 9.11
CA PHE A 189 4.70 -0.23 9.14
C PHE A 189 4.21 -1.34 8.20
N TRP A 190 4.85 -1.55 7.04
CA TRP A 190 4.41 -2.57 6.10
C TRP A 190 4.97 -3.98 6.37
N SER A 191 5.86 -4.12 7.35
CA SER A 191 6.46 -5.39 7.72
C SER A 191 5.70 -6.03 8.87
N ASP A 192 5.52 -7.35 8.83
CA ASP A 192 5.08 -8.13 9.98
C ASP A 192 6.30 -8.46 10.86
N PRO A 193 6.24 -8.34 12.20
CA PRO A 193 7.37 -8.62 13.08
C PRO A 193 7.96 -10.03 12.91
N VAL A 194 7.10 -11.02 12.69
CA VAL A 194 7.51 -12.41 12.48
C VAL A 194 8.17 -12.56 11.11
N ALA A 195 7.60 -11.95 10.08
CA ALA A 195 8.19 -11.96 8.74
C ALA A 195 9.54 -11.25 8.71
N LEU A 196 9.71 -10.17 9.48
CA LEU A 196 10.97 -9.48 9.61
C LEU A 196 12.01 -10.34 10.35
N SER A 197 11.61 -10.98 11.44
CA SER A 197 12.48 -11.92 12.17
C SER A 197 12.95 -13.05 11.26
N LEU A 198 12.03 -13.71 10.55
CA LEU A 198 12.34 -14.76 9.59
C LEU A 198 13.27 -14.27 8.48
N SER A 199 12.96 -13.13 7.87
CA SER A 199 13.79 -12.53 6.81
C SER A 199 15.20 -12.19 7.32
N SER A 200 15.31 -11.72 8.56
CA SER A 200 16.59 -11.39 9.18
C SER A 200 17.44 -12.65 9.39
N VAL A 201 16.85 -13.71 9.95
CA VAL A 201 17.54 -15.00 10.17
C VAL A 201 18.03 -15.59 8.84
N LEU A 202 17.20 -15.52 7.80
CA LEU A 202 17.55 -16.06 6.49
C LEU A 202 18.61 -15.24 5.76
N MET A 203 18.57 -13.90 5.83
CA MET A 203 19.42 -13.04 4.99
C MET A 203 20.74 -12.60 5.66
N LEU A 204 20.71 -12.28 6.95
CA LEU A 204 21.85 -11.61 7.61
C LEU A 204 23.17 -12.38 7.55
N PRO A 205 23.22 -13.71 7.76
CA PRO A 205 24.47 -14.47 7.68
C PRO A 205 25.13 -14.34 6.31
N TRP A 206 24.32 -14.39 5.23
CA TRP A 206 24.79 -14.28 3.85
C TRP A 206 25.18 -12.86 3.48
N CYS A 207 24.42 -11.85 3.95
CA CYS A 207 24.81 -10.44 3.81
C CYS A 207 26.19 -10.19 4.43
N LYS A 208 26.44 -10.71 5.64
CA LYS A 208 27.73 -10.61 6.33
C LYS A 208 28.84 -11.34 5.56
N ALA A 209 28.58 -12.58 5.13
CA ALA A 209 29.56 -13.40 4.39
C ALA A 209 29.98 -12.78 3.05
N VAL A 210 29.09 -12.04 2.40
CA VAL A 210 29.35 -11.36 1.12
C VAL A 210 29.85 -9.91 1.34
N GLY A 211 29.88 -9.43 2.59
CA GLY A 211 30.30 -8.07 2.94
C GLY A 211 29.37 -6.99 2.37
N MET A 212 28.05 -7.24 2.39
CA MET A 212 27.04 -6.29 1.93
C MET A 212 27.01 -5.04 2.82
N SER A 213 26.72 -3.88 2.23
CA SER A 213 26.58 -2.64 3.01
C SER A 213 25.42 -2.78 4.00
N LEU A 214 25.51 -2.04 5.11
CA LEU A 214 24.43 -2.00 6.11
C LEU A 214 23.12 -1.46 5.50
N HIS A 215 23.23 -0.50 4.59
CA HIS A 215 22.11 0.09 3.86
C HIS A 215 21.38 -0.97 3.02
N ASP A 216 22.11 -1.69 2.16
CA ASP A 216 21.53 -2.71 1.29
C ASP A 216 20.96 -3.88 2.08
N THR A 217 21.63 -4.27 3.15
CA THR A 217 21.16 -5.32 4.07
C THR A 217 19.79 -4.96 4.65
N LYS A 218 19.61 -3.70 5.06
CA LYS A 218 18.34 -3.22 5.63
C LYS A 218 17.23 -3.23 4.60
N ILE A 219 17.51 -2.77 3.37
CA ILE A 219 16.54 -2.76 2.28
C ILE A 219 16.14 -4.19 1.92
N LEU A 220 17.10 -5.10 1.77
CA LEU A 220 16.85 -6.48 1.37
C LEU A 220 15.99 -7.23 2.40
N VAL A 221 16.36 -7.15 3.70
CA VAL A 221 15.58 -7.77 4.79
C VAL A 221 14.17 -7.20 4.85
N MET A 222 14.04 -5.88 4.69
CA MET A 222 12.74 -5.21 4.71
C MET A 222 11.89 -5.61 3.52
N PHE A 223 12.43 -5.60 2.30
CA PHE A 223 11.75 -6.02 1.09
C PHE A 223 11.23 -7.47 1.23
N MET A 224 12.11 -8.38 1.65
CA MET A 224 11.76 -9.77 1.95
C MET A 224 10.60 -9.85 2.95
N SER A 225 10.72 -9.17 4.10
CA SER A 225 9.69 -9.22 5.15
C SER A 225 8.32 -8.72 4.69
N GLN A 226 8.29 -7.67 3.88
CA GLN A 226 7.06 -7.10 3.36
C GLN A 226 6.42 -8.05 2.35
N ARG A 227 7.22 -8.72 1.51
CA ARG A 227 6.74 -9.68 0.53
C ARG A 227 6.21 -10.97 1.17
N LEU A 228 6.85 -11.46 2.23
CA LEU A 228 6.35 -12.59 3.02
C LEU A 228 5.01 -12.26 3.69
N ALA A 229 4.95 -11.12 4.39
CA ALA A 229 3.79 -10.74 5.19
C ALA A 229 2.56 -10.34 4.36
N ASN A 230 2.76 -9.70 3.20
CA ASN A 230 1.69 -9.17 2.37
C ASN A 230 1.68 -9.86 0.99
N PRO A 231 0.95 -10.99 0.85
CA PRO A 231 0.80 -11.67 -0.43
C PRO A 231 0.13 -10.79 -1.49
N GLU A 232 -0.75 -9.89 -1.04
CA GLU A 232 -1.48 -8.95 -1.89
C GLU A 232 -1.40 -7.56 -1.26
N PHE A 233 -0.40 -6.76 -1.63
CA PHE A 233 -0.42 -5.32 -1.34
C PHE A 233 -1.71 -4.63 -1.85
N TYR A 234 -2.45 -5.29 -2.74
CA TYR A 234 -3.75 -4.92 -3.28
C TYR A 234 -4.93 -5.13 -2.32
N ARG A 235 -4.84 -6.12 -1.43
CA ARG A 235 -5.81 -6.25 -0.34
C ARG A 235 -5.36 -5.28 0.72
N ALA A 236 -6.00 -4.10 0.72
CA ALA A 236 -6.33 -3.44 1.97
C ALA A 236 -6.67 -4.56 2.95
N PRO A 237 -5.85 -4.83 3.99
CA PRO A 237 -6.24 -5.85 4.92
C PRO A 237 -7.54 -5.31 5.49
N ILE A 238 -8.65 -5.93 5.11
CA ILE A 238 -9.86 -5.92 5.92
C ILE A 238 -9.55 -6.79 7.15
N SER A 239 -8.39 -6.56 7.78
CA SER A 239 -8.07 -7.05 9.09
C SER A 239 -8.98 -6.29 10.05
N PHE A 240 -9.19 -6.86 11.22
CA PHE A 240 -9.83 -6.19 12.35
C PHE A 240 -9.44 -4.71 12.48
N GLY A 241 -8.20 -4.33 12.14
CA GLY A 241 -7.74 -2.94 12.12
C GLY A 241 -8.54 -1.97 11.23
N SER A 242 -9.11 -2.42 10.11
CA SER A 242 -9.89 -1.57 9.20
C SER A 242 -11.35 -1.37 9.66
N VAL A 243 -11.95 -2.40 10.28
CA VAL A 243 -13.27 -2.31 10.93
C VAL A 243 -13.14 -1.51 12.23
N SER A 244 -12.11 -1.77 13.02
CA SER A 244 -11.73 -0.94 14.18
C SER A 244 -11.44 0.50 13.76
N PHE A 245 -10.94 0.76 12.56
CA PHE A 245 -10.72 2.11 12.02
C PHE A 245 -12.02 2.82 11.66
N CYS A 246 -12.93 2.17 10.93
CA CYS A 246 -14.25 2.74 10.67
C CYS A 246 -14.99 3.00 11.99
N ALA A 247 -14.93 2.05 12.93
CA ALA A 247 -15.50 2.19 14.25
C ALA A 247 -14.83 3.31 15.07
N LEU A 248 -13.50 3.46 15.01
CA LEU A 248 -12.75 4.51 15.69
C LEU A 248 -13.03 5.88 15.07
N LEU A 249 -13.10 6.01 13.75
CA LEU A 249 -13.47 7.26 13.08
C LEU A 249 -14.90 7.66 13.42
N ILE A 250 -15.84 6.71 13.44
CA ILE A 250 -17.22 6.95 13.87
C ILE A 250 -17.22 7.36 15.35
N PHE A 251 -16.56 6.61 16.22
CA PHE A 251 -16.47 6.90 17.66
C PHE A 251 -15.86 8.27 17.94
N LEU A 252 -14.75 8.62 17.29
CA LEU A 252 -14.12 9.93 17.41
C LEU A 252 -14.99 11.04 16.81
N SER A 253 -15.78 10.75 15.76
CA SER A 253 -16.73 11.72 15.19
C SER A 253 -17.91 12.00 16.12
N GLU A 254 -18.37 10.99 16.87
CA GLU A 254 -19.39 11.16 17.92
C GLU A 254 -18.79 11.83 19.17
N TRP A 255 -17.53 11.53 19.52
CA TRP A 255 -16.79 12.23 20.57
C TRP A 255 -16.60 13.71 20.25
N ASP A 256 -16.31 14.07 19.01
CA ASP A 256 -16.20 15.48 18.55
C ASP A 256 -17.54 16.24 18.68
N ARG A 257 -18.67 15.53 18.63
CA ARG A 257 -20.01 16.08 18.87
C ARG A 257 -20.30 16.27 20.36
N SER A 258 -19.81 15.39 21.23
CA SER A 258 -20.01 15.50 22.69
C SER A 258 -18.97 16.40 23.38
N ALA A 259 -17.83 16.65 22.74
CA ALA A 259 -16.75 17.49 23.24
C ALA A 259 -17.19 18.97 23.36
N TRP A 260 -17.63 19.35 24.56
CA TRP A 260 -18.19 20.68 24.87
C TRP A 260 -17.15 21.82 24.87
N ARG A 261 -15.85 21.53 24.81
CA ARG A 261 -14.77 22.54 24.90
C ARG A 261 -13.94 22.61 23.61
N ARG A 262 -13.65 23.83 23.15
CA ARG A 262 -12.87 24.07 21.90
C ARG A 262 -11.51 23.36 21.89
N GLY A 263 -10.85 23.23 23.04
CA GLY A 263 -9.53 22.60 23.15
C GLY A 263 -9.53 21.09 22.89
N THR A 264 -10.50 20.36 23.45
CA THR A 264 -10.63 18.91 23.20
C THR A 264 -11.00 18.63 21.76
N ARG A 265 -11.78 19.53 21.13
CA ARG A 265 -12.08 19.49 19.70
C ARG A 265 -10.83 19.52 18.82
N LEU A 266 -9.90 20.44 19.08
CA LEU A 266 -8.67 20.57 18.30
C LEU A 266 -7.79 19.32 18.42
N LEU A 267 -7.67 18.77 19.63
CA LEU A 267 -6.90 17.55 19.88
C LEU A 267 -7.52 16.34 19.16
N VAL A 268 -8.84 16.13 19.28
CA VAL A 268 -9.55 15.03 18.62
C VAL A 268 -9.42 15.14 17.09
N ASN A 269 -9.59 16.34 16.53
CA ASN A 269 -9.39 16.58 15.10
C ASN A 269 -7.95 16.31 14.65
N GLY A 270 -6.97 16.73 15.45
CA GLY A 270 -5.54 16.48 15.19
C GLY A 270 -5.23 14.98 15.18
N VAL A 271 -5.73 14.25 16.17
CA VAL A 271 -5.58 12.80 16.30
C VAL A 271 -6.26 12.08 15.13
N GLN A 272 -7.51 12.41 14.82
CA GLN A 272 -8.22 11.84 13.66
C GLN A 272 -7.44 12.06 12.36
N ARG A 273 -6.89 13.26 12.15
CA ARG A 273 -6.08 13.58 10.98
C ARG A 273 -4.78 12.80 10.93
N ALA A 274 -4.05 12.73 12.04
CA ALA A 274 -2.83 11.94 12.14
C ALA A 274 -3.10 10.47 11.81
N PHE A 275 -4.18 9.89 12.34
CA PHE A 275 -4.59 8.53 12.03
C PHE A 275 -4.94 8.34 10.55
N PHE A 276 -5.75 9.22 9.98
CA PHE A 276 -6.11 9.14 8.56
C PHE A 276 -4.90 9.25 7.64
N TYR A 277 -3.96 10.15 7.91
CA TYR A 277 -2.74 10.24 7.11
C TYR A 277 -1.83 9.05 7.32
N SER A 278 -1.68 8.55 8.54
CA SER A 278 -0.86 7.35 8.82
C SER A 278 -1.41 6.13 8.09
N ILE A 279 -2.73 5.95 8.10
CA ILE A 279 -3.41 4.84 7.42
C ILE A 279 -3.45 5.07 5.92
N GLY A 280 -3.73 6.29 5.47
CA GLY A 280 -3.70 6.67 4.06
C GLY A 280 -2.32 6.39 3.45
N ILE A 281 -1.24 6.82 4.11
CA ILE A 281 0.13 6.49 3.70
C ILE A 281 0.32 4.98 3.68
N ARG A 282 -0.09 4.27 4.74
CA ARG A 282 0.03 2.81 4.81
C ARG A 282 -0.70 2.10 3.66
N TRP A 283 -1.94 2.47 3.38
CA TRP A 283 -2.79 1.76 2.43
C TRP A 283 -2.49 2.14 1.00
N LEU A 284 -2.22 3.43 0.77
CA LEU A 284 -2.10 3.99 -0.55
C LEU A 284 -0.65 4.02 -1.05
N GLY A 285 0.31 4.17 -0.14
CA GLY A 285 1.73 4.26 -0.48
C GLY A 285 2.51 2.96 -0.31
N GLY A 286 1.95 1.96 0.38
CA GLY A 286 2.68 0.73 0.72
C GLY A 286 3.16 -0.06 -0.50
N TYR A 287 2.29 -0.24 -1.49
CA TYR A 287 2.61 -0.96 -2.72
C TYR A 287 3.73 -0.26 -3.51
N TYR A 288 3.60 1.05 -3.71
CA TYR A 288 4.67 1.87 -4.30
C TYR A 288 5.98 1.75 -3.53
N ARG A 289 5.92 1.93 -2.20
CA ARG A 289 7.14 1.97 -1.37
C ARG A 289 7.86 0.64 -1.35
N HIS A 290 7.12 -0.47 -1.33
CA HIS A 290 7.68 -1.80 -1.41
C HIS A 290 8.53 -1.97 -2.66
N TYR A 291 7.93 -1.77 -3.85
CA TYR A 291 8.67 -1.92 -5.10
C TYR A 291 9.69 -0.82 -5.32
N ALA A 292 9.49 0.41 -4.82
CA ALA A 292 10.51 1.45 -4.91
C ALA A 292 11.76 1.09 -4.09
N SER A 293 11.58 0.49 -2.91
CA SER A 293 12.69 0.23 -1.99
C SER A 293 13.76 -0.70 -2.56
N ILE A 294 13.40 -1.71 -3.35
CA ILE A 294 14.41 -2.62 -3.93
C ILE A 294 15.31 -1.92 -4.95
N TRP A 295 14.82 -0.84 -5.56
CA TRP A 295 15.60 -0.01 -6.48
C TRP A 295 16.52 0.99 -5.76
N ASP A 296 16.40 1.14 -4.44
CA ASP A 296 17.30 1.94 -3.60
C ASP A 296 18.55 1.12 -3.16
N LEU A 297 18.69 -0.14 -3.61
CA LEU A 297 19.88 -0.98 -3.40
C LEU A 297 21.07 -0.44 -4.21
N GLU A 298 22.22 -0.28 -3.55
CA GLU A 298 23.47 0.18 -4.19
C GLU A 298 24.11 -0.93 -5.04
N ASP A 299 24.07 -2.19 -4.58
CA ASP A 299 24.66 -3.35 -5.27
C ASP A 299 23.62 -4.47 -5.49
N LEU A 300 22.80 -4.29 -6.53
CA LEU A 300 21.75 -5.24 -6.93
C LEU A 300 22.28 -6.67 -7.23
N PRO A 301 23.37 -6.86 -8.00
CA PRO A 301 23.93 -8.19 -8.24
C PRO A 301 24.34 -8.90 -6.94
N LYS A 302 24.93 -8.16 -6.00
CA LYS A 302 25.33 -8.70 -4.69
C LYS A 302 24.12 -9.10 -3.84
N ALA A 303 23.04 -8.31 -3.89
CA ALA A 303 21.78 -8.65 -3.25
C ALA A 303 21.13 -9.92 -3.83
N ALA A 304 21.13 -10.06 -5.15
CA ALA A 304 20.65 -11.28 -5.81
C ALA A 304 21.50 -12.51 -5.42
N ALA A 305 22.83 -12.38 -5.36
CA ALA A 305 23.72 -13.45 -4.93
C ALA A 305 23.44 -13.90 -3.49
N VAL A 306 23.11 -12.97 -2.58
CA VAL A 306 22.69 -13.30 -1.22
C VAL A 306 21.39 -14.11 -1.21
N ALA A 307 20.37 -13.67 -1.97
CA ALA A 307 19.10 -14.39 -2.07
C ALA A 307 19.29 -15.83 -2.60
N MET A 308 20.14 -16.00 -3.61
CA MET A 308 20.46 -17.32 -4.17
C MET A 308 21.17 -18.24 -3.18
N ARG A 309 22.15 -17.72 -2.41
CA ARG A 309 22.83 -18.52 -1.37
C ARG A 309 21.88 -18.94 -0.26
N ALA A 310 21.04 -18.02 0.18
CA ALA A 310 20.02 -18.33 1.17
C ALA A 310 19.04 -19.38 0.65
N GLN A 311 18.63 -19.29 -0.63
CA GLN A 311 17.77 -20.27 -1.28
C GLN A 311 18.38 -21.67 -1.23
N ALA A 312 19.66 -21.83 -1.60
CA ALA A 312 20.33 -23.12 -1.53
C ALA A 312 20.24 -23.72 -0.11
N THR A 313 20.48 -22.92 0.93
CA THR A 313 20.46 -23.43 2.30
C THR A 313 19.09 -23.72 2.90
N VAL A 314 18.03 -23.17 2.35
CA VAL A 314 16.65 -23.39 2.84
C VAL A 314 16.05 -24.65 2.22
N PHE A 315 16.49 -25.04 1.03
CA PHE A 315 15.86 -26.07 0.20
C PHE A 315 16.75 -27.29 -0.11
N GLU A 316 17.99 -27.31 0.38
CA GLU A 316 18.85 -28.50 0.45
C GLU A 316 18.65 -29.27 1.77
#